data_AF-A0A9E2EIY0-F1
#
_entry.id   AF-A0A9E2EIY0-F1
#
_cell.length_a   1.000
_cell.length_b   1.000
_cell.length_c   1.000
_cell.angle_alpha   90.00
_cell.angle_beta   90.00
_cell.angle_gamma   90.00
#
_symmetry.space_group_name_H-M   'P 1'
#
loop_
_entity.id
_entity.type
_entity.pdbx_description
1 polymer ?
#
loop_
_entity_poly.entity_id
_entity_poly.type
_entity_poly.pdbx_seq_one_letter_code
_entity_poly.pdbx_strand_id
1 'polypeptide(L)'
;MTTGNPSTFDRLNNWLSTSLMVKILTIGFLILVLIIPLALIDNIVNERNGRKYEVAQTITNEWSGNQVINGPILTIPITHYEIKYDEEGNTEKILHESYYHFLPEHLEYSGDMEHQKLHRGIYEVAVYETDLASVGTFIKPQIEMRNLEAVSWDEAFLTIGITDMKGIKEDIVIKFGDQKLNIEPGSPIPMIIPAGFHSPISNLKDIQEGTTIDFEYSIQLKGSNDLQFTPLGKTTAIQLQSSWPDPSFTGN
;
A
#
# COMPACT_ATOMS: atom_id res chain seq x y z
N MET A 1 -87.43 11.62 33.94
CA MET A 1 -87.00 10.63 32.93
C MET A 1 -86.75 11.35 31.63
N THR A 2 -85.47 11.53 31.23
CA THR A 2 -85.04 11.67 29.83
C THR A 2 -83.52 11.53 29.81
N THR A 3 -83.04 10.29 29.73
CA THR A 3 -81.62 10.01 29.43
C THR A 3 -81.37 10.43 27.99
N GLY A 4 -80.77 11.61 27.79
CA GLY A 4 -80.31 12.07 26.50
C GLY A 4 -79.29 11.08 25.95
N ASN A 5 -79.62 10.46 24.82
CA ASN A 5 -78.77 9.47 24.19
C ASN A 5 -77.44 10.15 23.81
N PRO A 6 -76.26 9.68 24.27
CA PRO A 6 -75.01 10.38 23.98
C PRO A 6 -74.81 10.44 22.47
N SER A 7 -74.41 11.63 21.99
CA SER A 7 -74.14 11.91 20.59
C SER A 7 -73.20 10.84 20.03
N THR A 8 -73.34 10.47 18.76
CA THR A 8 -72.47 9.50 18.10
C THR A 8 -71.00 9.90 18.20
N PHE A 9 -70.72 11.22 18.23
CA PHE A 9 -69.39 11.77 18.48
C PHE A 9 -68.90 11.58 19.92
N ASP A 10 -69.76 11.72 20.92
CA ASP A 10 -69.38 11.51 22.33
C ASP A 10 -69.11 10.03 22.62
N ARG A 11 -69.88 9.13 21.99
CA ARG A 11 -69.65 7.68 22.06
C ARG A 11 -68.35 7.27 21.37
N LEU A 12 -68.05 7.85 20.20
CA LEU A 12 -66.80 7.62 19.47
C LEU A 12 -65.59 8.11 20.29
N ASN A 13 -65.70 9.31 20.87
CA ASN A 13 -64.63 9.91 21.67
C ASN A 13 -64.36 9.15 22.98
N ASN A 14 -65.41 8.68 23.66
CA ASN A 14 -65.27 7.82 24.84
C ASN A 14 -64.72 6.43 24.47
N TRP A 15 -65.06 5.88 23.29
CA TRP A 15 -64.49 4.62 22.79
C TRP A 15 -63.00 4.76 22.43
N LEU A 16 -62.61 5.86 21.78
CA LEU A 16 -61.21 6.16 21.44
C LEU A 16 -60.34 6.36 22.70
N SER A 17 -60.86 7.01 23.75
CA SER A 17 -60.10 7.32 24.98
C SER A 17 -59.98 6.15 25.96
N THR A 18 -60.94 5.21 25.95
CA THR A 18 -60.94 4.02 26.81
C THR A 18 -60.33 2.78 26.15
N SER A 19 -60.27 2.73 24.82
CA SER A 19 -59.76 1.57 24.08
C SER A 19 -58.23 1.52 24.08
N LEU A 20 -57.68 0.48 24.72
CA LEU A 20 -56.24 0.18 24.76
C LEU A 20 -55.66 -0.06 23.35
N MET A 21 -56.46 -0.63 22.44
CA MET A 21 -56.08 -0.88 21.04
C MET A 21 -55.78 0.42 20.28
N VAL A 22 -56.61 1.46 20.49
CA VAL A 22 -56.46 2.78 19.85
C VAL A 22 -55.19 3.47 20.34
N LYS A 23 -54.87 3.33 21.63
CA LYS A 23 -53.62 3.86 22.21
C LYS A 23 -52.38 3.19 21.63
N ILE A 24 -52.39 1.87 21.44
CA ILE A 24 -51.27 1.15 20.80
C ILE A 24 -51.11 1.58 19.34
N LEU A 25 -52.20 1.70 18.59
CA LEU A 25 -52.17 2.09 17.18
C LEU A 25 -51.66 3.53 17.00
N THR A 26 -52.11 4.46 17.85
CA THR A 26 -51.64 5.86 17.82
C THR A 26 -50.15 5.96 18.17
N ILE A 27 -49.66 5.21 19.15
CA ILE A 27 -48.22 5.13 19.46
C ILE A 27 -47.45 4.54 18.27
N GLY A 28 -47.92 3.45 17.67
CA GLY A 28 -47.29 2.84 16.50
C GLY A 28 -47.23 3.79 15.30
N PHE A 29 -48.30 4.54 15.06
CA PHE A 29 -48.34 5.57 14.02
C PHE A 29 -47.34 6.70 14.30
N LEU A 30 -47.24 7.18 15.53
CA LEU A 30 -46.25 8.19 15.92
C LEU A 30 -44.81 7.67 15.72
N ILE A 31 -44.54 6.41 16.05
CA ILE A 31 -43.25 5.77 15.79
C ILE A 31 -42.94 5.76 14.30
N LEU A 32 -43.90 5.37 13.45
CA LEU A 32 -43.72 5.39 11.99
C LEU A 32 -43.41 6.79 11.47
N VAL A 33 -44.11 7.80 11.97
CA VAL A 33 -43.85 9.21 11.62
C VAL A 33 -42.45 9.64 12.05
N LEU A 34 -41.96 9.19 13.21
CA LEU A 34 -40.61 9.48 13.71
C LEU A 34 -39.49 8.71 12.99
N ILE A 35 -39.79 7.59 12.34
CA ILE A 35 -38.80 6.86 11.53
C ILE A 35 -38.41 7.67 10.28
N ILE A 36 -39.34 8.42 9.69
CA ILE A 36 -39.08 9.23 8.49
C ILE A 36 -37.92 10.24 8.70
N PRO A 37 -37.94 11.14 9.70
CA PRO A 37 -36.85 12.07 9.92
C PRO A 37 -35.54 11.38 10.31
N LEU A 38 -35.59 10.26 11.04
CA LEU A 38 -34.39 9.48 11.36
C LEU A 38 -33.73 8.91 10.09
N ALA A 39 -34.51 8.35 9.18
CA ALA A 39 -34.02 7.85 7.90
C ALA A 39 -33.42 8.98 7.03
N LEU A 40 -34.02 10.18 7.06
CA LEU A 40 -33.46 11.34 6.35
C LEU A 40 -32.12 11.79 6.94
N ILE A 41 -31.98 11.80 8.26
CA ILE A 41 -30.71 12.14 8.92
C ILE A 41 -29.64 11.11 8.56
N ASP A 42 -29.96 9.82 8.61
CA ASP A 42 -29.02 8.75 8.25
C ASP A 42 -28.53 8.90 6.80
N ASN A 43 -29.46 9.18 5.86
CA ASN A 43 -29.11 9.45 4.47
C ASN A 43 -28.16 10.65 4.31
N ILE A 44 -28.39 11.76 5.02
CA ILE A 44 -27.51 12.94 4.98
C ILE A 44 -26.14 12.62 5.57
N VAL A 45 -26.09 11.87 6.67
CA VAL A 45 -24.82 11.45 7.28
C VAL A 45 -24.04 10.57 6.31
N ASN A 46 -24.71 9.62 5.66
CA ASN A 46 -24.09 8.74 4.65
C ASN A 46 -23.59 9.53 3.43
N GLU A 47 -24.37 10.49 2.94
CA GLU A 47 -23.94 11.39 1.85
C GLU A 47 -22.69 12.20 2.25
N ARG A 48 -22.65 12.75 3.47
CA ARG A 48 -21.51 13.52 3.96
C ARG A 48 -20.26 12.66 4.14
N ASN A 49 -20.43 11.43 4.63
CA ASN A 49 -19.34 10.47 4.73
C ASN A 49 -18.82 10.12 3.33
N GLY A 50 -19.71 9.79 2.38
CA GLY A 50 -19.34 9.50 0.99
C GLY A 50 -18.57 10.65 0.34
N ARG A 51 -19.06 11.89 0.48
CA ARG A 51 -18.37 13.06 -0.07
C ARG A 51 -17.03 13.35 0.59
N LYS A 52 -16.87 13.04 1.88
CA LYS A 52 -15.56 13.12 2.56
C LYS A 52 -14.56 12.16 1.92
N TYR A 53 -14.96 10.90 1.66
CA TYR A 53 -14.09 9.91 1.02
C TYR A 53 -13.74 10.28 -0.42
N GLU A 54 -14.71 10.78 -1.19
CA GLU A 54 -14.48 11.24 -2.57
C GLU A 54 -13.45 12.38 -2.63
N VAL A 55 -13.58 13.36 -1.72
CA VAL A 55 -12.64 14.46 -1.62
C VAL A 55 -11.26 13.97 -1.19
N ALA A 56 -11.19 13.06 -0.23
CA ALA A 56 -9.93 12.44 0.20
C ALA A 56 -9.23 11.74 -0.97
N GLN A 57 -9.96 10.89 -1.69
CA GLN A 57 -9.43 10.17 -2.84
C GLN A 57 -8.95 11.12 -3.94
N THR A 58 -9.67 12.23 -4.18
CA THR A 58 -9.28 13.21 -5.19
C THR A 58 -7.97 13.90 -4.81
N ILE A 59 -7.84 14.35 -3.56
CA ILE A 59 -6.60 14.96 -3.05
C ILE A 59 -5.45 13.96 -3.11
N THR A 60 -5.68 12.71 -2.67
CA THR A 60 -4.69 11.62 -2.75
C THR A 60 -4.24 11.35 -4.19
N ASN A 61 -5.16 11.35 -5.15
CA ASN A 61 -4.83 11.14 -6.56
C ASN A 61 -4.02 12.30 -7.17
N GLU A 62 -4.32 13.54 -6.77
CA GLU A 62 -3.63 14.77 -7.20
C GLU A 62 -2.26 14.94 -6.53
N TRP A 63 -2.12 14.51 -5.27
CA TRP A 63 -0.88 14.56 -4.49
C TRP A 63 -0.01 13.32 -4.76
N SER A 64 -0.24 12.27 -3.97
CA SER A 64 0.28 10.93 -4.17
C SER A 64 -0.43 9.98 -3.20
N GLY A 65 -0.60 8.73 -3.63
CA GLY A 65 -1.21 7.63 -2.91
C GLY A 65 -0.51 7.24 -1.60
N ASN A 66 -0.97 6.11 -1.07
CA ASN A 66 -0.24 5.37 -0.05
C ASN A 66 1.08 4.90 -0.65
N GLN A 67 2.15 5.01 0.13
CA GLN A 67 3.49 4.65 -0.31
C GLN A 67 3.96 3.39 0.39
N VAL A 68 4.41 2.41 -0.39
CA VAL A 68 5.09 1.21 0.11
C VAL A 68 6.46 1.14 -0.55
N ILE A 69 7.50 1.18 0.28
CA ILE A 69 8.88 1.05 -0.15
C ILE A 69 9.28 -0.41 -0.04
N ASN A 70 9.68 -0.99 -1.18
CA ASN A 70 10.09 -2.38 -1.28
C ASN A 70 11.55 -2.44 -1.70
N GLY A 71 12.38 -3.16 -0.95
CA GLY A 71 13.72 -3.54 -1.40
C GLY A 71 14.82 -2.76 -0.69
N PRO A 72 16.00 -2.61 -1.31
CA PRO A 72 16.36 -3.05 -2.65
C PRO A 72 16.44 -4.58 -2.80
N ILE A 73 16.23 -5.09 -4.02
CA ILE A 73 16.45 -6.49 -4.41
C ILE A 73 17.52 -6.53 -5.50
N LEU A 74 18.60 -7.26 -5.27
CA LEU A 74 19.60 -7.56 -6.29
C LEU A 74 19.13 -8.76 -7.11
N THR A 75 18.99 -8.60 -8.42
CA THR A 75 18.51 -9.67 -9.31
C THR A 75 19.55 -10.00 -10.37
N ILE A 76 19.75 -11.30 -10.61
CA ILE A 76 20.72 -11.80 -11.58
C ILE A 76 20.01 -12.79 -12.51
N PRO A 77 20.02 -12.55 -13.83
CA PRO A 77 19.51 -13.52 -14.80
C PRO A 77 20.38 -14.78 -14.81
N ILE A 78 19.73 -15.93 -14.82
CA ILE A 78 20.35 -17.25 -14.92
C ILE A 78 19.70 -18.06 -16.02
N THR A 79 20.51 -18.88 -16.67
CA THR A 79 20.03 -19.94 -17.56
C THR A 79 20.18 -21.26 -16.82
N HIS A 80 19.10 -22.01 -16.70
CA HIS A 80 19.10 -23.36 -16.14
C HIS A 80 18.39 -24.32 -17.10
N TYR A 81 18.56 -25.61 -16.88
CA TYR A 81 17.96 -26.62 -17.76
C TYR A 81 17.00 -27.56 -17.03
N GLU A 82 16.04 -28.09 -17.76
CA GLU A 82 15.21 -29.21 -17.35
C GLU A 82 15.47 -30.39 -18.29
N ILE A 83 15.56 -31.60 -17.74
CA ILE A 83 15.63 -32.82 -18.54
C ILE A 83 14.22 -33.38 -18.65
N LYS A 84 13.69 -33.43 -19.86
CA LYS A 84 12.43 -34.13 -20.15
C LYS A 84 12.72 -35.46 -20.80
N TYR A 85 11.91 -36.45 -20.45
CA TYR A 85 11.90 -37.75 -21.10
C TYR A 85 10.77 -37.74 -22.11
N ASP A 86 11.09 -38.06 -23.36
CA ASP A 86 10.06 -38.29 -24.37
C ASP A 86 9.38 -39.66 -24.14
N GLU A 87 8.31 -39.94 -24.90
CA GLU A 87 7.57 -41.21 -24.82
C GLU A 87 8.44 -42.43 -25.23
N GLU A 88 9.59 -42.20 -25.89
CA GLU A 88 10.55 -43.21 -26.34
C GLU A 88 11.72 -43.42 -25.35
N GLY A 89 11.78 -42.64 -24.26
CA GLY A 89 12.81 -42.70 -23.23
C GLY A 89 14.09 -41.92 -23.53
N ASN A 90 14.14 -41.12 -24.60
CA ASN A 90 15.25 -40.21 -24.87
C ASN A 90 15.18 -38.97 -23.96
N THR A 91 16.34 -38.42 -23.64
CA THR A 91 16.46 -37.21 -22.82
C THR A 91 16.57 -35.98 -23.70
N GLU A 92 15.63 -35.04 -23.57
CA GLU A 92 15.70 -33.71 -24.14
C GLU A 92 16.11 -32.70 -23.06
N LYS A 93 17.16 -31.91 -23.33
CA LYS A 93 17.60 -30.80 -22.47
C LYS A 93 16.93 -29.52 -22.94
N ILE A 94 16.04 -28.96 -22.12
CA ILE A 94 15.34 -27.70 -22.40
C ILE A 94 15.97 -26.61 -21.54
N LEU A 95 16.36 -25.49 -22.16
CA LEU A 95 16.91 -24.33 -21.47
C LEU A 95 15.81 -23.35 -21.08
N HIS A 96 15.92 -22.81 -19.87
CA HIS A 96 15.02 -21.81 -19.31
C HIS A 96 15.82 -20.63 -18.76
N GLU A 97 15.35 -19.43 -19.06
CA GLU A 97 15.82 -18.20 -18.42
C GLU A 97 14.98 -17.91 -17.19
N SER A 98 15.64 -17.49 -16.11
CA SER A 98 14.97 -17.13 -14.86
C SER A 98 15.79 -16.11 -14.10
N TYR A 99 15.15 -15.50 -13.11
CA TYR A 99 15.80 -14.56 -12.22
C TYR A 99 16.12 -15.21 -10.88
N TYR A 100 17.33 -14.97 -10.41
CA TYR A 100 17.73 -15.29 -9.05
C TYR A 100 17.81 -14.00 -8.24
N HIS A 101 17.07 -13.94 -7.14
CA HIS A 101 16.93 -12.75 -6.31
C HIS A 101 17.75 -12.87 -5.03
N PHE A 102 18.45 -11.79 -4.69
CA PHE A 102 19.26 -11.66 -3.49
C PHE A 102 18.80 -10.47 -2.69
N LEU A 103 18.74 -10.69 -1.39
CA LEU A 103 18.27 -9.75 -0.41
C LEU A 103 19.45 -9.16 0.38
N PRO A 104 19.33 -7.93 0.91
CA PRO A 104 20.37 -7.35 1.75
C PRO A 104 20.60 -8.17 3.01
N GLU A 105 21.83 -8.24 3.50
CA GLU A 105 22.11 -8.73 4.86
C GLU A 105 21.67 -7.70 5.90
N HIS A 106 21.97 -6.43 5.63
CA HIS A 106 21.55 -5.28 6.44
C HIS A 106 20.83 -4.27 5.58
N LEU A 107 19.69 -3.79 6.07
CA LEU A 107 18.88 -2.77 5.44
C LEU A 107 18.43 -1.78 6.52
N GLU A 108 18.82 -0.52 6.38
CA GLU A 108 18.41 0.54 7.26
C GLU A 108 17.70 1.63 6.47
N TYR A 109 16.61 2.12 7.04
CA TYR A 109 15.91 3.30 6.59
C TYR A 109 15.95 4.36 7.69
N SER A 110 16.35 5.56 7.34
CA SER A 110 16.31 6.73 8.21
C SER A 110 15.61 7.88 7.49
N GLY A 111 14.81 8.68 8.21
CA GLY A 111 14.24 9.86 7.59
C GLY A 111 13.30 10.68 8.45
N ASP A 112 12.99 11.84 7.91
CA ASP A 112 12.11 12.83 8.51
C ASP A 112 10.82 12.93 7.68
N MET A 113 9.69 13.07 8.38
CA MET A 113 8.36 13.13 7.79
C MET A 113 7.63 14.40 8.24
N GLU A 114 7.39 15.28 7.28
CA GLU A 114 6.65 16.52 7.45
C GLU A 114 5.21 16.34 7.01
N HIS A 115 4.27 16.63 7.90
CA HIS A 115 2.84 16.52 7.62
C HIS A 115 2.27 17.88 7.24
N GLN A 116 1.34 17.87 6.29
CA GLN A 116 0.58 19.05 5.92
C GLN A 116 -0.89 18.68 5.70
N LYS A 117 -1.76 19.67 5.88
CA LYS A 117 -3.21 19.53 5.72
C LYS A 117 -3.64 20.17 4.42
N LEU A 118 -4.06 19.35 3.46
CA LEU A 118 -4.66 19.82 2.22
C LEU A 118 -6.17 19.93 2.39
N HIS A 119 -6.76 20.92 1.73
CA HIS A 119 -8.17 21.25 1.88
C HIS A 119 -8.86 21.29 0.53
N ARG A 120 -10.11 20.80 0.49
CA ARG A 120 -11.01 21.01 -0.64
C ARG A 120 -12.42 21.23 -0.12
N GLY A 121 -12.89 22.47 -0.28
CA GLY A 121 -14.14 22.93 0.34
C GLY A 121 -14.02 22.96 1.86
N ILE A 122 -14.88 22.20 2.55
CA ILE A 122 -14.89 22.06 4.02
C ILE A 122 -14.15 20.83 4.52
N TYR A 123 -13.56 20.04 3.62
CA TYR A 123 -12.90 18.78 3.94
C TYR A 123 -11.39 18.97 3.97
N GLU A 124 -10.76 18.32 4.93
CA GLU A 124 -9.31 18.33 5.17
C GLU A 124 -8.77 16.90 5.07
N VAL A 125 -7.58 16.77 4.48
CA VAL A 125 -6.85 15.51 4.32
C VAL A 125 -5.40 15.73 4.74
N ALA A 126 -4.89 14.88 5.62
CA ALA A 126 -3.48 14.88 5.98
C ALA A 126 -2.67 14.17 4.88
N VAL A 127 -1.61 14.83 4.43
CA VAL A 127 -0.60 14.26 3.52
C VAL A 127 0.78 14.54 4.10
N TYR A 128 1.80 13.88 3.57
CA TYR A 128 3.17 14.07 4.02
C TYR A 128 4.15 14.25 2.86
N GLU A 129 5.27 14.88 3.20
CA GLU A 129 6.53 14.80 2.46
C GLU A 129 7.57 14.13 3.38
N THR A 130 8.45 13.32 2.82
CA THR A 130 9.50 12.65 3.58
C THR A 130 10.80 12.60 2.81
N ASP A 131 11.89 12.85 3.53
CA ASP A 131 13.24 12.66 3.06
C ASP A 131 13.77 11.37 3.67
N LEU A 132 13.94 10.35 2.84
CA LEU A 132 14.36 9.01 3.27
C LEU A 132 15.75 8.72 2.75
N ALA A 133 16.65 8.36 3.65
CA ALA A 133 17.92 7.75 3.33
C ALA A 133 17.86 6.25 3.63
N SER A 134 18.36 5.45 2.68
CA SER A 134 18.54 4.02 2.87
C SER A 134 20.00 3.66 2.71
N VAL A 135 20.48 2.84 3.64
CA VAL A 135 21.83 2.27 3.62
C VAL A 135 21.75 0.79 3.93
N GLY A 136 22.72 0.03 3.44
CA GLY A 136 22.77 -1.38 3.73
C GLY A 136 23.87 -2.09 2.98
N THR A 137 23.86 -3.42 3.08
CA THR A 137 24.90 -4.25 2.50
C THR A 137 24.32 -5.50 1.84
N PHE A 138 24.88 -5.85 0.69
CA PHE A 138 24.73 -7.15 0.06
C PHE A 138 26.01 -7.95 0.24
N ILE A 139 25.89 -9.28 0.31
CA ILE A 139 27.03 -10.17 0.12
C ILE A 139 26.93 -10.72 -1.30
N LYS A 140 27.98 -10.57 -2.11
CA LYS A 140 27.99 -11.17 -3.45
C LYS A 140 27.75 -12.68 -3.31
N PRO A 141 26.66 -13.20 -3.89
CA PRO A 141 26.24 -14.56 -3.64
C PRO A 141 27.07 -15.56 -4.44
N GLN A 142 27.09 -16.80 -3.96
CA GLN A 142 27.47 -17.96 -4.76
C GLN A 142 26.19 -18.62 -5.27
N ILE A 143 26.03 -18.71 -6.60
CA ILE A 143 24.86 -19.39 -7.20
C ILE A 143 25.21 -20.86 -7.39
N GLU A 144 24.75 -21.68 -6.46
CA GLU A 144 24.87 -23.13 -6.55
C GLU A 144 23.53 -23.74 -6.93
N MET A 145 23.40 -24.18 -8.18
CA MET A 145 22.22 -24.85 -8.67
C MET A 145 22.62 -26.04 -9.56
N ARG A 146 22.05 -27.21 -9.29
CA ARG A 146 22.43 -28.48 -9.95
C ARG A 146 22.27 -28.45 -11.47
N ASN A 147 21.26 -27.72 -11.93
CA ASN A 147 20.89 -27.60 -13.33
C ASN A 147 21.24 -26.21 -13.90
N LEU A 148 22.19 -25.51 -13.27
CA LEU A 148 22.69 -24.23 -13.76
C LEU A 148 23.51 -24.42 -15.02
N GLU A 149 23.17 -23.67 -16.07
CA GLU A 149 23.93 -23.64 -17.31
C GLU A 149 24.85 -22.41 -17.37
N ALA A 150 24.29 -21.24 -17.04
CA ALA A 150 25.01 -19.97 -17.11
C ALA A 150 24.44 -18.95 -16.11
N VAL A 151 25.31 -18.02 -15.69
CA VAL A 151 24.95 -16.86 -14.86
C VAL A 151 25.35 -15.59 -15.59
N SER A 152 24.39 -14.72 -15.86
CA SER A 152 24.61 -13.45 -16.56
C SER A 152 24.92 -12.33 -15.57
N TRP A 153 26.10 -12.38 -14.94
CA TRP A 153 26.55 -11.36 -13.98
C TRP A 153 26.59 -9.94 -14.56
N ASP A 154 26.83 -9.82 -15.86
CA ASP A 154 26.91 -8.54 -16.59
C ASP A 154 25.51 -7.92 -16.85
N GLU A 155 24.44 -8.68 -16.61
CA GLU A 155 23.04 -8.28 -16.74
C GLU A 155 22.33 -8.18 -15.39
N ALA A 156 23.10 -8.15 -14.30
CA ALA A 156 22.54 -7.96 -12.97
C ALA A 156 21.94 -6.56 -12.82
N PHE A 157 20.89 -6.43 -12.02
CA PHE A 157 20.24 -5.15 -11.75
C PHE A 157 19.71 -5.08 -10.32
N LEU A 158 19.66 -3.87 -9.78
CA LEU A 158 19.04 -3.57 -8.49
C LEU A 158 17.62 -3.05 -8.74
N THR A 159 16.63 -3.57 -8.03
CA THR A 159 15.24 -3.08 -8.12
C THR A 159 14.79 -2.53 -6.77
N ILE A 160 14.22 -1.33 -6.77
CA ILE A 160 13.59 -0.70 -5.60
C ILE A 160 12.14 -0.36 -5.97
N GLY A 161 11.21 -0.85 -5.16
CA GLY A 161 9.78 -0.67 -5.36
C GLY A 161 9.23 0.54 -4.65
N ILE A 162 8.40 1.29 -5.38
CA ILE A 162 7.59 2.40 -4.87
C ILE A 162 6.23 2.28 -5.52
N THR A 163 5.17 2.26 -4.71
CA THR A 163 3.80 2.02 -5.19
C THR A 163 3.26 3.16 -6.05
N ASP A 164 3.58 4.41 -5.73
CA ASP A 164 3.17 5.57 -6.52
C ASP A 164 4.37 6.46 -6.87
N MET A 165 4.91 6.23 -8.07
CA MET A 165 6.05 6.98 -8.62
C MET A 165 5.79 8.49 -8.76
N LYS A 166 4.52 8.95 -8.78
CA LYS A 166 4.20 10.39 -8.81
C LYS A 166 4.68 11.12 -7.55
N GLY A 167 4.88 10.37 -6.46
CA GLY A 167 5.34 10.93 -5.20
C GLY A 167 6.82 11.32 -5.20
N ILE A 168 7.63 10.84 -6.14
CA ILE A 168 9.07 11.11 -6.18
C ILE A 168 9.31 12.56 -6.65
N LYS A 169 10.02 13.35 -5.86
CA LYS A 169 10.26 14.78 -6.15
C LYS A 169 11.53 15.06 -6.95
N GLU A 170 12.55 14.23 -6.79
CA GLU A 170 13.89 14.44 -7.34
C GLU A 170 14.45 13.15 -7.96
N ASP A 171 15.47 13.30 -8.81
CA ASP A 171 16.18 12.17 -9.38
C ASP A 171 16.91 11.39 -8.27
N ILE A 172 16.75 10.08 -8.29
CA ILE A 172 17.38 9.18 -7.31
C ILE A 172 18.71 8.72 -7.88
N VAL A 173 19.77 8.87 -7.10
CA VAL A 173 21.08 8.30 -7.41
C VAL A 173 21.39 7.23 -6.38
N ILE A 174 21.74 6.04 -6.86
CA ILE A 174 22.13 4.92 -6.01
C ILE A 174 23.65 4.83 -6.03
N LYS A 175 24.28 4.77 -4.86
CA LYS A 175 25.66 4.31 -4.75
C LYS A 175 25.65 2.82 -4.44
N PHE A 176 26.44 2.05 -5.18
CA PHE A 176 26.57 0.61 -5.00
C PHE A 176 28.05 0.23 -5.11
N GLY A 177 28.66 -0.09 -3.96
CA GLY A 177 30.11 -0.06 -3.80
C GLY A 177 30.68 1.29 -4.24
N ASP A 178 31.68 1.26 -5.13
CA ASP A 178 32.29 2.48 -5.68
C ASP A 178 31.54 3.07 -6.89
N GLN A 179 30.42 2.46 -7.31
CA GLN A 179 29.67 2.89 -8.48
C GLN A 179 28.53 3.83 -8.12
N LYS A 180 28.30 4.83 -8.98
CA LYS A 180 27.05 5.59 -9.00
C LYS A 180 26.18 5.03 -10.11
N LEU A 181 25.00 4.55 -9.74
CA LEU A 181 24.03 3.96 -10.64
C LEU A 181 22.87 4.93 -10.88
N ASN A 182 22.48 5.07 -12.14
CA ASN A 182 21.32 5.87 -12.55
C ASN A 182 20.09 4.98 -12.55
N ILE A 183 18.95 5.53 -12.13
CA ILE A 183 17.70 4.79 -12.10
C ILE A 183 17.00 4.81 -13.47
N GLU A 184 16.37 3.70 -13.80
CA GLU A 184 15.44 3.58 -14.92
C GLU A 184 14.03 3.30 -14.36
N PRO A 185 13.00 4.01 -14.83
CA PRO A 185 11.64 3.81 -14.35
C PRO A 185 11.12 2.42 -14.76
N GLY A 186 10.37 1.80 -13.86
CA GLY A 186 9.80 0.47 -14.06
C GLY A 186 10.56 -0.63 -13.33
N SER A 187 9.89 -1.76 -13.15
CA SER A 187 10.42 -2.95 -12.49
C SER A 187 10.55 -4.09 -13.51
N PRO A 188 11.75 -4.64 -13.72
CA PRO A 188 11.94 -5.85 -14.54
C PRO A 188 11.36 -7.11 -13.88
N ILE A 189 10.94 -7.02 -12.61
CA ILE A 189 10.41 -8.13 -11.81
C ILE A 189 9.00 -7.81 -11.28
N PRO A 190 8.02 -7.52 -12.16
CA PRO A 190 6.70 -7.00 -11.78
C PRO A 190 5.88 -7.95 -10.90
N MET A 191 6.19 -9.24 -10.88
CA MET A 191 5.55 -10.22 -10.01
C MET A 191 5.94 -10.06 -8.53
N ILE A 192 7.14 -9.53 -8.25
CA ILE A 192 7.66 -9.31 -6.88
C ILE A 192 7.55 -7.83 -6.50
N ILE A 193 8.00 -6.95 -7.40
CA ILE A 193 7.93 -5.49 -7.24
C ILE A 193 7.05 -4.96 -8.37
N PRO A 194 5.74 -4.70 -8.13
CA PRO A 194 4.81 -4.30 -9.19
C PRO A 194 5.13 -2.95 -9.84
N ALA A 195 5.69 -2.03 -9.07
CA ALA A 195 6.03 -0.68 -9.49
C ALA A 195 7.27 -0.18 -8.74
N GLY A 196 8.06 0.67 -9.40
CA GLY A 196 9.31 1.17 -8.86
C GLY A 196 10.28 1.57 -9.96
N PHE A 197 11.55 1.46 -9.65
CA PHE A 197 12.66 1.71 -10.56
C PHE A 197 13.71 0.62 -10.39
N HIS A 198 14.57 0.50 -11.40
CA HIS A 198 15.69 -0.42 -11.37
C HIS A 198 16.95 0.25 -11.88
N SER A 199 18.09 -0.39 -11.65
CA SER A 199 19.37 0.10 -12.15
C SER A 199 20.29 -1.07 -12.52
N PRO A 200 20.79 -1.13 -13.76
CA PRO A 200 21.78 -2.13 -14.16
C PRO A 200 23.09 -2.01 -13.37
N ILE A 201 23.74 -3.13 -13.08
CA ILE A 201 25.02 -3.21 -12.36
C ILE A 201 26.07 -3.81 -13.29
N SER A 202 26.99 -2.99 -13.79
CA SER A 202 27.89 -3.41 -14.86
C SER A 202 29.18 -4.13 -14.40
N ASN A 203 29.57 -4.04 -13.13
CA ASN A 203 30.84 -4.60 -12.63
C ASN A 203 30.67 -5.79 -11.68
N LEU A 204 29.44 -6.30 -11.50
CA LEU A 204 29.18 -7.31 -10.48
C LEU A 204 29.99 -8.58 -10.74
N LYS A 205 30.26 -8.91 -12.01
CA LYS A 205 31.09 -10.05 -12.43
C LYS A 205 32.52 -10.01 -11.87
N ASP A 206 33.11 -8.83 -11.82
CA ASP A 206 34.52 -8.62 -11.41
C ASP A 206 34.72 -8.64 -9.89
N ILE A 207 33.63 -8.51 -9.12
CA ILE A 207 33.66 -8.59 -7.67
C ILE A 207 33.83 -10.05 -7.22
N GLN A 208 34.68 -10.33 -6.23
CA GLN A 208 34.84 -11.70 -5.72
C GLN A 208 33.59 -12.16 -4.96
N GLU A 209 33.19 -13.42 -5.11
CA GLU A 209 32.11 -14.02 -4.32
C GLU A 209 32.38 -13.90 -2.81
N GLY A 210 31.33 -13.70 -2.02
CA GLY A 210 31.43 -13.43 -0.58
C GLY A 210 31.86 -12.01 -0.21
N THR A 211 32.24 -11.17 -1.19
CA THR A 211 32.55 -9.76 -0.94
C THR A 211 31.30 -9.01 -0.47
N THR A 212 31.44 -8.21 0.57
CA THR A 212 30.38 -7.29 1.02
C THR A 212 30.37 -6.06 0.12
N ILE A 213 29.19 -5.69 -0.36
CA ILE A 213 28.96 -4.54 -1.23
C ILE A 213 27.97 -3.62 -0.53
N ASP A 214 28.42 -2.44 -0.17
CA ASP A 214 27.58 -1.42 0.44
C ASP A 214 26.68 -0.77 -0.60
N PHE A 215 25.48 -0.37 -0.20
CA PHE A 215 24.63 0.50 -1.01
C PHE A 215 24.10 1.67 -0.19
N GLU A 216 23.84 2.77 -0.87
CA GLU A 216 23.26 3.98 -0.30
C GLU A 216 22.38 4.65 -1.35
N TYR A 217 21.19 5.08 -0.96
CA TYR A 217 20.38 5.97 -1.78
C TYR A 217 19.52 6.88 -0.90
N SER A 218 19.08 8.00 -1.47
CA SER A 218 18.14 8.91 -0.83
C SER A 218 16.99 9.21 -1.76
N ILE A 219 15.78 9.32 -1.19
CA ILE A 219 14.54 9.56 -1.93
C ILE A 219 13.74 10.62 -1.18
N GLN A 220 13.38 11.69 -1.89
CA GLN A 220 12.36 12.62 -1.43
C GLN A 220 11.01 12.18 -2.00
N LEU A 221 10.07 11.89 -1.10
CA LEU A 221 8.80 11.25 -1.44
C LEU A 221 7.62 12.03 -0.88
N LYS A 222 6.56 12.13 -1.66
CA LYS A 222 5.23 12.57 -1.25
C LYS A 222 4.31 11.36 -1.12
N GLY A 223 3.46 11.38 -0.10
CA GLY A 223 2.43 10.36 0.06
C GLY A 223 1.26 10.84 0.90
N SER A 224 0.25 9.99 1.01
CA SER A 224 -0.90 10.21 1.88
C SER A 224 -1.31 8.93 2.60
N ASN A 225 -2.04 9.07 3.70
CA ASN A 225 -2.49 8.03 4.62
C ASN A 225 -1.36 7.25 5.31
N ASP A 226 -0.61 6.45 4.57
CA ASP A 226 0.37 5.49 5.11
C ASP A 226 1.70 5.57 4.38
N LEU A 227 2.79 5.39 5.14
CA LEU A 227 4.11 5.03 4.62
C LEU A 227 4.47 3.66 5.18
N GLN A 228 4.67 2.69 4.30
CA GLN A 228 4.97 1.31 4.67
C GLN A 228 6.32 0.88 4.09
N PHE A 229 6.95 -0.07 4.76
CA PHE A 229 8.23 -0.63 4.36
C PHE A 229 8.10 -2.15 4.36
N THR A 230 8.57 -2.78 3.29
CA THR A 230 8.69 -4.24 3.24
C THR A 230 10.07 -4.62 3.74
N PRO A 231 10.20 -5.34 4.87
CA PRO A 231 11.49 -5.66 5.48
C PRO A 231 12.18 -6.79 4.71
N LEU A 232 12.80 -6.42 3.59
CA LEU A 232 13.46 -7.37 2.70
C LEU A 232 14.90 -7.68 3.09
N GLY A 233 15.51 -6.95 4.01
CA GLY A 233 16.83 -7.30 4.55
C GLY A 233 16.74 -8.38 5.63
N LYS A 234 17.74 -9.26 5.71
CA LYS A 234 17.85 -10.26 6.79
C LYS A 234 17.79 -9.61 8.17
N THR A 235 18.43 -8.45 8.32
CA THR A 235 18.15 -7.50 9.39
C THR A 235 17.67 -6.20 8.76
N THR A 236 16.45 -5.77 9.14
CA THR A 236 15.89 -4.49 8.70
C THR A 236 15.68 -3.57 9.91
N ALA A 237 16.20 -2.35 9.86
CA ALA A 237 15.98 -1.31 10.85
C ALA A 237 15.30 -0.10 10.18
N ILE A 238 14.30 0.48 10.84
CA ILE A 238 13.56 1.64 10.34
C ILE A 238 13.51 2.68 11.46
N GLN A 239 14.05 3.85 11.18
CA GLN A 239 14.05 5.00 12.08
C GLN A 239 13.38 6.17 11.37
N LEU A 240 12.21 6.57 11.86
CA LEU A 240 11.47 7.70 11.31
C LEU A 240 11.16 8.72 12.38
N GLN A 241 11.36 9.98 12.04
CA GLN A 241 10.89 11.11 12.82
C GLN A 241 9.70 11.75 12.11
N SER A 242 8.63 12.02 12.86
CA SER A 242 7.39 12.57 12.33
C SER A 242 6.98 13.81 13.10
N SER A 243 6.57 14.84 12.36
CA SER A 243 5.94 16.04 12.90
C SER A 243 4.47 15.83 13.32
N TRP A 244 3.88 14.67 13.02
CA TRP A 244 2.50 14.37 13.40
C TRP A 244 2.39 14.08 14.90
N PRO A 245 1.46 14.72 15.62
CA PRO A 245 1.36 14.58 17.07
C PRO A 245 0.90 13.20 17.53
N ASP A 246 0.10 12.51 16.72
CA ASP A 246 -0.56 11.24 17.10
C ASP A 246 -0.30 10.15 16.04
N PRO A 247 0.96 9.68 15.86
CA PRO A 247 1.27 8.67 14.86
C PRO A 247 0.74 7.30 15.30
N SER A 248 0.18 6.57 14.35
CA SER A 248 -0.16 5.15 14.53
C SER A 248 0.90 4.30 13.84
N PHE A 249 1.30 3.21 14.50
CA PHE A 249 2.24 2.24 13.94
C PHE A 249 1.51 0.90 13.76
N THR A 250 1.77 0.24 12.63
CA THR A 250 1.24 -1.07 12.31
C THR A 250 2.34 -1.94 11.69
N GLY A 251 2.27 -3.25 11.91
CA GLY A 251 3.20 -4.22 11.37
C GLY A 251 2.59 -5.62 11.48
N ASN A 252 2.62 -6.37 10.39
CA ASN A 252 2.23 -7.78 10.32
C ASN A 252 3.41 -8.62 9.85
#